data_AF-A0AAU3UQT7-F1
#
_entry.id   AF-A0AAU3UQT7-F1
#
_cell.length_a   1.000
_cell.length_b   1.000
_cell.length_c   1.000
_cell.angle_alpha   90.00
_cell.angle_beta   90.00
_cell.angle_gamma   90.00
#
_symmetry.space_group_name_H-M   'P 1'
#
loop_
_entity.id
_entity.type
_entity.pdbx_description
1 polymer ?
#
loop_
_entity_poly.entity_id
_entity_poly.type
_entity_poly.pdbx_seq_one_letter_code
_entity_poly.pdbx_strand_id
1 'polypeptide(L)'
;MAAGLDIIIYLFMYAAAIRLRYTQPDLPRPFRIPGGRPGMWAFAGTGFAAMVFALTTAFVPPEQLPIGNPVLYVALVAGGTVLCCAAPVLVERLREPSWITPAKSQ
;
A
#
# COMPACT_ATOMS: atom_id res chain seq x y z
N MET A 1 -0.79 12.78 -11.52
CA MET A 1 -0.21 12.63 -10.16
C MET A 1 -0.97 11.53 -9.45
N ALA A 2 -0.36 10.34 -9.30
CA ALA A 2 -0.99 9.14 -8.72
C ALA A 2 -0.60 8.90 -7.25
N ALA A 3 -0.17 9.95 -6.54
CA ALA A 3 0.47 9.85 -5.22
C ALA A 3 -0.35 9.06 -4.19
N GLY A 4 -1.69 9.17 -4.21
CA GLY A 4 -2.55 8.47 -3.26
C GLY A 4 -2.53 6.94 -3.41
N LEU A 5 -2.45 6.42 -4.64
CA LEU A 5 -2.40 4.98 -4.89
C LEU A 5 -1.04 4.40 -4.54
N ASP A 6 0.03 5.13 -4.87
CA ASP A 6 1.40 4.73 -4.52
C ASP A 6 1.54 4.60 -3.00
N ILE A 7 1.04 5.58 -2.23
CA ILE A 7 1.09 5.55 -0.76
C ILE A 7 0.44 4.28 -0.21
N ILE A 8 -0.69 3.85 -0.77
CA ILE A 8 -1.39 2.64 -0.31
C ILE A 8 -0.59 1.38 -0.61
N ILE A 9 -0.01 1.28 -1.80
CA ILE A 9 0.89 0.19 -2.16
C ILE A 9 2.08 0.13 -1.19
N TYR A 10 2.69 1.28 -0.89
CA TYR A 10 3.81 1.36 0.04
C TYR A 10 3.41 1.00 1.47
N LEU A 11 2.22 1.37 1.95
CA LEU A 11 1.70 0.96 3.26
C LEU A 11 1.59 -0.57 3.36
N PHE A 12 0.99 -1.21 2.35
CA PHE A 12 0.92 -2.67 2.30
C PHE A 12 2.30 -3.31 2.20
N MET A 13 3.22 -2.71 1.45
CA MET A 13 4.59 -3.20 1.31
C MET A 13 5.34 -3.17 2.65
N TYR A 14 5.28 -2.07 3.41
CA TYR A 14 5.92 -1.97 4.72
C TYR A 14 5.32 -2.96 5.72
N ALA A 15 3.98 -3.09 5.76
CA ALA A 15 3.30 -4.06 6.60
C ALA A 15 3.68 -5.51 6.22
N ALA A 16 3.71 -5.83 4.93
CA ALA A 16 4.11 -7.14 4.42
C ALA A 16 5.57 -7.45 4.73
N ALA A 17 6.46 -6.47 4.66
CA ALA A 17 7.87 -6.64 4.98
C ALA A 17 8.05 -7.04 6.46
N ILE A 18 7.35 -6.36 7.38
CA ILE A 18 7.34 -6.72 8.81
C ILE A 18 6.76 -8.12 8.98
N ARG A 19 5.58 -8.39 8.41
CA ARG A 19 4.91 -9.70 8.50
C ARG A 19 5.80 -10.84 7.99
N LEU A 20 6.43 -10.68 6.84
CA LEU A 20 7.32 -11.69 6.24
C LEU A 20 8.56 -11.97 7.11
N ARG A 21 8.99 -11.01 7.94
CA ARG A 21 10.08 -11.22 8.89
C ARG A 21 9.68 -12.18 10.02
N TYR A 22 8.40 -12.28 10.33
CA TYR A 22 7.85 -13.20 11.33
C TYR A 22 7.35 -14.50 10.73
N THR A 23 6.67 -14.47 9.57
CA THR A 23 6.02 -15.65 9.00
C THR A 23 6.97 -16.56 8.23
N GLN A 24 8.01 -16.02 7.61
CA GLN A 24 8.97 -16.81 6.83
C GLN A 24 10.42 -16.35 7.14
N PRO A 25 10.91 -16.62 8.35
CA PRO A 25 12.23 -16.17 8.79
C PRO A 25 13.38 -16.86 8.01
N ASP A 26 13.19 -18.12 7.62
CA ASP A 26 14.24 -18.97 7.03
C ASP A 26 14.41 -18.83 5.52
N LEU A 27 13.67 -17.92 4.88
CA LEU A 27 13.85 -17.65 3.46
C LEU A 27 15.30 -17.18 3.17
N PRO A 28 15.99 -17.75 2.16
CA PRO A 28 17.26 -17.21 1.72
C PRO A 28 17.03 -15.80 1.16
N ARG A 29 17.58 -14.79 1.83
CA ARG A 29 17.45 -13.37 1.46
C ARG A 29 18.82 -12.85 1.04
N PRO A 30 19.01 -12.44 -0.24
CA PRO A 30 20.26 -11.85 -0.69
C PRO A 30 20.64 -10.58 0.08
N PHE A 31 19.62 -9.84 0.54
CA PHE A 31 19.77 -8.64 1.35
C PHE A 31 18.96 -8.75 2.63
N ARG A 32 19.56 -8.33 3.75
CA ARG A 32 18.92 -8.28 5.07
C ARG A 32 19.16 -6.92 5.68
N ILE A 33 18.10 -6.32 6.22
CA ILE A 33 18.22 -5.09 7.00
C ILE A 33 19.11 -5.39 8.22
N PRO A 34 20.19 -4.61 8.42
CA PRO A 34 21.09 -4.78 9.56
C PRO A 34 20.33 -4.55 10.88
N GLY A 35 20.74 -5.21 11.95
CA GLY A 35 20.07 -5.10 13.25
C GLY A 35 18.85 -6.01 13.43
N GLY A 36 18.65 -7.02 12.57
CA GLY A 36 17.70 -8.10 12.84
C GLY A 36 16.23 -7.64 12.92
N ARG A 37 15.51 -8.07 13.96
CA ARG A 37 14.11 -7.65 14.21
C ARG A 37 13.96 -6.18 14.62
N PRO A 38 14.77 -5.63 15.55
CA PRO A 38 14.65 -4.21 15.89
C PRO A 38 15.02 -3.30 14.71
N GLY A 39 16.03 -3.64 13.92
CA GLY A 39 16.37 -2.90 12.69
C GLY A 39 15.24 -2.92 11.66
N MET A 40 14.56 -4.06 11.50
CA MET A 40 13.38 -4.17 10.65
C MET A 40 12.26 -3.22 11.09
N TRP A 41 11.94 -3.19 12.39
CA TRP A 41 10.89 -2.32 12.92
C TRP A 41 11.26 -0.84 12.84
N ALA A 42 12.51 -0.47 13.11
CA ALA A 42 12.97 0.90 12.95
C ALA A 42 12.79 1.37 11.50
N PHE A 43 13.22 0.55 10.53
CA PHE A 43 13.16 0.94 9.11
C PHE A 43 11.74 0.91 8.56
N ALA A 44 11.07 -0.24 8.65
CA ALA A 44 9.74 -0.42 8.09
C ALA A 44 8.66 0.32 8.89
N GLY A 45 8.81 0.44 10.21
CA GLY A 45 7.90 1.19 11.07
C GLY A 45 7.97 2.69 10.81
N THR A 46 9.18 3.25 10.65
CA THR A 46 9.34 4.67 10.28
C THR A 46 8.79 4.94 8.88
N GLY A 47 9.11 4.08 7.91
CA GLY A 47 8.55 4.20 6.55
C GLY A 47 7.03 4.12 6.54
N PHE A 48 6.44 3.19 7.31
CA PHE A 48 5.00 3.08 7.46
C PHE A 48 4.39 4.34 8.07
N ALA A 49 4.97 4.86 9.16
CA ALA A 49 4.50 6.10 9.79
C ALA A 49 4.57 7.32 8.85
N ALA A 50 5.64 7.44 8.07
CA ALA A 50 5.79 8.48 7.06
C ALA A 50 4.73 8.39 5.96
N MET A 51 4.40 7.17 5.50
CA MET A 51 3.34 6.95 4.51
C MET A 51 1.95 7.26 5.07
N VAL A 52 1.68 6.92 6.35
CA VAL A 52 0.44 7.32 7.02
C VAL A 52 0.34 8.84 7.09
N PHE A 53 1.42 9.53 7.45
CA PHE A 53 1.46 10.98 7.45
C PHE A 53 1.19 11.56 6.05
N ALA A 54 1.86 11.06 5.01
CA ALA A 54 1.62 11.48 3.63
C ALA A 54 0.15 11.27 3.20
N LEU A 55 -0.46 10.16 3.62
CA LEU A 55 -1.89 9.91 3.38
C LEU A 55 -2.77 10.98 4.02
N THR A 56 -2.47 11.43 5.25
CA THR A 56 -3.22 12.52 5.89
C THR A 56 -3.10 13.84 5.12
N THR A 57 -1.92 14.14 4.57
CA THR A 57 -1.72 15.36 3.77
C THR A 57 -2.47 15.34 2.44
N ALA A 58 -2.77 14.16 1.90
CA ALA A 58 -3.55 14.02 0.67
C ALA A 58 -5.01 14.50 0.82
N PHE A 59 -5.51 14.63 2.05
CA PHE A 59 -6.84 15.18 2.32
C PHE A 59 -6.84 16.70 2.54
N VAL A 60 -5.68 17.34 2.52
CA VAL A 60 -5.56 18.80 2.66
C VAL A 60 -5.67 19.44 1.28
N PRO A 61 -6.73 20.23 1.01
CA PRO A 61 -6.90 20.88 -0.29
C PRO A 61 -5.80 21.93 -0.52
N PRO A 62 -5.21 22.01 -1.72
CA PRO A 62 -4.24 23.05 -2.04
C PRO A 62 -4.92 24.43 -2.15
N GLU A 63 -4.36 25.44 -1.48
CA GLU A 63 -4.91 26.81 -1.43
C GLU A 63 -4.91 27.55 -2.79
N GLN A 64 -4.19 27.00 -3.77
CA GLN A 64 -3.96 27.61 -5.08
C GLN A 64 -5.05 27.26 -6.12
N LEU A 65 -5.92 26.30 -5.80
CA LEU A 65 -7.03 25.90 -6.66
C LEU A 65 -8.34 26.46 -6.10
N PRO A 66 -9.24 27.04 -6.93
CA PRO A 66 -10.56 27.47 -6.50
C PRO A 66 -11.43 26.23 -6.21
N ILE A 67 -11.18 25.60 -5.07
CA ILE A 67 -11.91 24.43 -4.60
C ILE A 67 -13.19 24.96 -3.96
N GLY A 68 -14.29 24.94 -4.71
CA GLY A 68 -15.56 25.52 -4.26
C GLY A 68 -16.12 24.87 -2.99
N ASN A 69 -15.92 23.56 -2.80
CA ASN A 69 -16.39 22.83 -1.63
C ASN A 69 -15.32 21.84 -1.11
N PRO A 70 -14.68 22.11 0.05
CA PRO A 70 -13.68 21.23 0.67
C PRO A 70 -14.23 19.83 1.00
N VAL A 71 -15.50 19.72 1.38
CA VAL A 71 -16.14 18.42 1.66
C VAL A 71 -16.22 17.57 0.40
N LEU A 72 -16.59 18.18 -0.72
CA LEU A 72 -16.63 17.49 -2.01
C LEU A 72 -15.24 17.04 -2.45
N TYR A 73 -14.20 17.85 -2.22
CA TYR A 73 -12.81 17.46 -2.50
C TYR A 73 -12.41 16.21 -1.70
N VAL A 74 -12.60 16.22 -0.39
CA VAL A 74 -12.28 15.08 0.48
C VAL A 74 -13.07 13.84 0.07
N ALA A 75 -14.36 14.00 -0.24
CA ALA A 75 -15.23 12.90 -0.68
C ALA A 75 -14.77 12.29 -2.01
N LEU A 76 -14.37 13.10 -2.99
CA LEU A 76 -13.88 12.62 -4.28
C LEU A 76 -12.51 11.94 -4.16
N VAL A 77 -11.60 12.49 -3.35
CA VAL A 77 -10.28 11.88 -3.11
C VAL A 77 -10.43 10.55 -2.38
N ALA A 78 -11.21 10.50 -1.31
CA ALA A 78 -11.48 9.27 -0.56
C ALA A 78 -12.20 8.24 -1.44
N GLY A 79 -13.27 8.66 -2.13
CA GLY A 79 -14.08 7.80 -2.98
C GLY A 79 -13.30 7.22 -4.15
N GLY A 80 -12.53 8.05 -4.88
CA GLY A 80 -11.68 7.60 -5.98
C GLY A 80 -10.57 6.65 -5.51
N THR A 81 -9.98 6.92 -4.36
CA THR A 81 -8.97 6.06 -3.75
C THR A 81 -9.54 4.68 -3.41
N VAL A 82 -10.68 4.63 -2.71
CA VAL A 82 -11.37 3.37 -2.36
C VAL A 82 -11.78 2.60 -3.61
N LEU A 83 -12.33 3.28 -4.61
CA LEU A 83 -12.73 2.66 -5.88
C LEU A 83 -11.55 2.00 -6.59
N CYS A 84 -10.43 2.72 -6.71
CA CYS A 84 -9.22 2.20 -7.35
C CYS A 84 -8.59 1.05 -6.55
N CYS A 85 -8.65 1.07 -5.21
CA CYS A 85 -8.22 -0.06 -4.38
C CYS A 85 -9.16 -1.26 -4.47
N ALA A 86 -10.47 -1.02 -4.65
CA ALA A 86 -11.46 -2.09 -4.80
C ALA A 86 -11.37 -2.77 -6.16
N ALA A 87 -10.97 -2.07 -7.22
CA ALA A 87 -10.85 -2.61 -8.57
C ALA A 87 -10.02 -3.91 -8.65
N PRO A 88 -8.76 -3.99 -8.19
CA PRO A 88 -7.98 -5.23 -8.25
C PRO A 88 -8.58 -6.34 -7.38
N VAL A 89 -9.19 -6.00 -6.24
CA VAL A 89 -9.86 -6.98 -5.36
C VAL A 89 -11.09 -7.56 -6.05
N LEU A 90 -11.88 -6.72 -6.72
CA LEU A 90 -13.05 -7.15 -7.47
C LEU A 90 -12.66 -8.04 -8.66
N VAL A 91 -11.60 -7.68 -9.38
CA VAL A 91 -11.05 -8.51 -10.47
C VAL A 91 -10.63 -9.88 -9.93
N GLU A 92 -9.94 -9.95 -8.78
CA GLU A 92 -9.57 -11.24 -8.17
C GLU A 92 -10.81 -12.06 -7.76
N ARG A 93 -11.90 -11.43 -7.31
CA ARG A 93 -13.15 -12.12 -6.95
C ARG A 93 -13.92 -12.63 -8.16
N LEU A 94 -13.86 -11.92 -9.29
CA LEU A 94 -14.51 -12.29 -10.55
C LEU A 94 -13.61 -13.15 -11.44
N ARG A 95 -12.43 -13.53 -10.94
CA ARG A 95 -11.43 -14.28 -11.70
C ARG A 95 -11.96 -15.63 -12.13
N GLU A 96 -11.94 -15.87 -13.43
CA GLU A 96 -12.36 -17.15 -14.00
C GLU A 96 -11.37 -18.28 -13.65
N PRO A 97 -11.85 -19.51 -13.44
CA PRO A 97 -10.99 -20.68 -13.22
C PRO A 97 -10.01 -20.93 -14.38
N SER A 98 -10.36 -20.49 -15.59
CA SER A 98 -9.55 -20.59 -16.81
C SER A 98 -8.27 -19.75 -16.77
N TRP A 99 -8.21 -18.71 -15.93
CA TRP A 99 -7.05 -17.81 -15.78
C TRP A 99 -6.04 -18.31 -14.75
N ILE A 100 -6.26 -19.50 -14.17
CA ILE A 100 -5.33 -20.14 -13.25
C ILE A 100 -4.36 -20.96 -14.09
N THR A 101 -3.12 -20.49 -14.24
CA THR A 101 -2.08 -21.30 -14.89
C THR A 101 -1.88 -22.57 -14.05
N PRO A 102 -2.01 -23.77 -14.63
CA PRO A 102 -1.73 -25.01 -13.92
C PRO A 102 -0.29 -24.96 -13.40
N ALA A 103 -0.09 -25.32 -12.14
CA ALA A 103 1.21 -25.29 -11.50
C ALA A 103 2.21 -26.09 -12.36
N LYS A 104 3.31 -25.43 -12.74
CA LYS A 104 4.37 -26.07 -13.51
C LYS A 104 4.92 -27.20 -12.64
N SER A 105 4.66 -28.46 -13.00
CA SER A 105 5.24 -29.61 -12.31
C SER A 105 6.76 -29.52 -12.42
N GLN A 106 7.42 -29.22 -11.32
CA GLN A 106 8.86 -29.33 -11.13
C GLN A 106 9.09 -30.51 -10.19
#